data_AF-A0A7V5UAI5-F1
#
_entry.id   AF-A0A7V5UAI5-F1
#
_cell.length_a   1.000
_cell.length_b   1.000
_cell.length_c   1.000
_cell.angle_alpha   90.00
_cell.angle_beta   90.00
_cell.angle_gamma   90.00
#
_symmetry.space_group_name_H-M   'P 1'
#
loop_
_entity.id
_entity.type
_entity.pdbx_description
1 polymer ?
#
loop_
_entity_poly.entity_id
_entity_poly.type
_entity_poly.pdbx_seq_one_letter_code
_entity_poly.pdbx_strand_id
1 'polypeptide(L)' 'MNLVDSHCHIDVEAFAPDRAAVLARARAAGVTRLLVPAIDAAGWPH' A
#
# COMPACT_ATOMS: atom_id res chain seq x y z
N MET A 1 -8.39 -15.02 -6.56
CA MET A 1 -9.12 -13.77 -6.86
C MET A 1 -8.10 -12.68 -7.17
N ASN A 2 -8.37 -11.76 -8.10
CA ASN A 2 -7.46 -10.66 -8.43
C ASN A 2 -8.11 -9.32 -8.03
N LEU A 3 -7.75 -8.81 -6.86
CA LEU A 3 -8.30 -7.59 -6.28
C LEU A 3 -7.32 -6.42 -6.46
N VAL A 4 -7.89 -5.24 -6.64
CA VAL A 4 -7.18 -3.96 -6.59
C VAL A 4 -7.69 -3.22 -5.37
N ASP A 5 -6.79 -2.84 -4.48
CA ASP A 5 -7.08 -1.88 -3.42
C ASP A 5 -7.00 -0.48 -4.02
N SER A 6 -8.14 0.18 -4.10
CA SER A 6 -8.28 1.50 -4.71
C SER A 6 -7.78 2.64 -3.82
N HIS A 7 -7.47 2.41 -2.54
CA HIS A 7 -6.99 3.46 -1.63
C HIS A 7 -6.24 2.86 -0.44
N CYS A 8 -4.91 2.96 -0.46
CA CYS A 8 -4.07 2.45 0.64
C CYS A 8 -2.91 3.40 0.96
N HIS A 9 -2.80 3.80 2.22
CA HIS A 9 -1.64 4.54 2.73
C HIS A 9 -0.61 3.58 3.32
N ILE A 10 -0.11 2.64 2.52
CA ILE A 10 0.93 1.68 2.96
C ILE A 10 2.30 2.34 3.14
N ASP A 11 2.45 3.55 2.63
CA ASP A 11 3.66 4.37 2.62
C ASP A 11 3.92 5.12 3.94
N VAL A 12 2.92 5.26 4.81
CA VAL A 12 3.08 5.99 6.09
C VAL A 12 4.00 5.26 7.07
N GLU A 13 4.61 6.04 7.96
CA GLU A 13 5.61 5.57 8.94
C GLU A 13 5.08 4.46 9.86
N ALA A 14 3.78 4.45 10.16
CA ALA A 14 3.15 3.43 11.00
C ALA A 14 3.35 2.01 10.46
N PHE A 15 3.52 1.84 9.15
CA PHE A 15 3.79 0.56 8.52
C PHE A 15 5.29 0.29 8.32
N ALA A 16 6.19 1.25 8.57
CA ALA A 16 7.62 1.04 8.36
C ALA A 16 8.19 -0.22 9.06
N PRO A 17 7.78 -0.59 10.30
CA PRO A 17 8.29 -1.78 10.97
C PRO A 17 7.93 -3.10 10.30
N ASP A 18 6.78 -3.20 9.61
CA ASP A 18 6.25 -4.48 9.12
C ASP A 18 5.62 -4.43 7.71
N ARG A 19 5.84 -3.35 6.96
CA ARG A 19 5.27 -3.11 5.61
C ARG A 19 5.42 -4.30 4.67
N ALA A 20 6.59 -4.94 4.65
CA ALA A 20 6.81 -6.13 3.81
C ALA A 20 5.87 -7.30 4.20
N ALA A 21 5.64 -7.50 5.50
CA ALA A 21 4.72 -8.53 5.98
C ALA A 21 3.26 -8.18 5.67
N VAL A 22 2.87 -6.90 5.77
CA VAL A 22 1.55 -6.42 5.35
C VAL A 22 1.30 -6.70 3.87
N LEU A 23 2.26 -6.34 3.01
CA LEU A 23 2.17 -6.59 1.56
C LEU A 23 2.08 -8.07 1.23
N ALA A 24 2.81 -8.93 1.96
CA ALA A 24 2.72 -10.38 1.78
C ALA A 24 1.32 -10.91 2.14
N ARG A 25 0.73 -10.45 3.25
CA ARG A 25 -0.65 -10.80 3.64
C ARG A 25 -1.67 -10.30 2.62
N ALA A 26 -1.54 -9.07 2.14
CA ALA A 26 -2.41 -8.50 1.11
C ALA A 26 -2.40 -9.36 -0.17
N ARG A 27 -1.20 -9.75 -0.62
CA ARG A 27 -1.04 -10.62 -1.78
C ARG A 27 -1.65 -12.01 -1.57
N ALA A 28 -1.47 -12.60 -0.39
CA ALA A 28 -2.09 -13.89 -0.04
C ALA A 28 -3.62 -13.83 -0.04
N ALA A 29 -4.21 -12.68 0.32
CA ALA A 29 -5.64 -12.41 0.25
C ALA A 29 -6.15 -12.11 -1.18
N GLY A 30 -5.26 -12.02 -2.18
CA GLY A 30 -5.58 -11.74 -3.57
C GLY A 30 -5.57 -10.26 -3.95
N VAL A 31 -5.13 -9.36 -3.07
CA VAL A 31 -4.86 -7.95 -3.40
C VAL A 31 -3.50 -7.85 -4.09
N THR A 32 -3.50 -7.66 -5.41
CA THR A 32 -2.27 -7.69 -6.22
C THR A 32 -1.83 -6.31 -6.69
N ARG A 33 -2.68 -5.29 -6.54
CA ARG A 33 -2.39 -3.90 -6.86
C ARG A 33 -2.97 -3.00 -5.77
N LEU A 34 -2.21 -1.97 -5.41
CA LEU A 34 -2.59 -0.95 -4.44
C LEU A 34 -2.39 0.43 -5.07
N LEU A 35 -3.40 1.28 -5.01
CA LEU A 35 -3.24 2.70 -5.29
C LEU A 35 -2.84 3.40 -3.99
N VAL A 36 -1.71 4.11 -4.03
CA VAL A 36 -1.20 4.92 -2.91
C VAL A 36 -1.46 6.39 -3.22
N PRO A 37 -2.56 6.97 -2.72
CA PRO A 37 -2.84 8.38 -2.96
C PRO A 37 -1.91 9.24 -2.11
N ALA A 38 -1.28 10.23 -2.73
CA ALA A 38 -0.50 11.23 -2.02
C ALA A 38 -1.40 12.03 -1.06
N ILE A 39 -0.84 12.39 0.10
CA ILE A 39 -1.51 13.19 1.15
C ILE A 39 -1.23 14.68 0.94
N ASP A 40 -0.02 15.02 0.50
CA ASP A 40 0.43 16.36 0.18
C ASP A 40 1.30 16.38 -1.09
N ALA A 41 1.65 17.58 -1.56
CA ALA A 41 2.45 17.75 -2.76
C ALA A 41 3.90 17.28 -2.64
N ALA A 42 4.45 17.24 -1.42
CA ALA A 42 5.80 16.73 -1.19
C ALA A 42 5.87 15.21 -1.38
N GLY A 43 4.75 14.49 -1.22
CA GLY A 43 4.62 13.06 -1.49
C GLY A 43 4.38 12.68 -2.96
N TRP A 44 4.38 13.63 -3.90
CA TRP A 44 4.18 13.36 -5.34
C TRP A 44 5.38 12.76 -6.10
N PRO A 45 6.65 13.09 -5.82
CA PRO A 45 7.74 12.56 -6.60
C PRO A 45 7.88 11.04 -6.37
N HIS A 46 7.79 10.29 -7.46
CA HIS A 46 8.10 8.87 -7.55
C HIS A 46 9.57 8.66 -7.93
#